data_AF-A0A4Q5YRF0-F1
#
_entry.id   AF-A0A4Q5YRF0-F1
#
_cell.length_a   1.000
_cell.length_b   1.000
_cell.length_c   1.000
_cell.angle_alpha   90.00
_cell.angle_beta   90.00
_cell.angle_gamma   90.00
#
_symmetry.space_group_name_H-M   'P 1'
#
loop_
_entity.id
_entity.type
_entity.pdbx_description
1 polymer ?
#
loop_
_entity_poly.entity_id
_entity_poly.type
_entity_poly.pdbx_seq_one_letter_code
_entity_poly.pdbx_strand_id
1 'polypeptide(L)'
;GGILVGAAGTLLTILMCKAMNRSLLNVLIGSFGGGSKAAGGATKEQGAFKEISISDTAVVMSYANKVMIVPGYGLAVAQAQHACHELEKILEEKGVTVKYAIHPVAGRMPGHMNVLLAEADVPYEKLLEMEQANEEFSTTDVVLVLGANDVVNPAAKNDPDSPIYGMPILDVELAKHCIVNKRSMKPGYAGIENDLFFQPKTSMLFGDAKKVLQDLITEIKSL
;
A
#
# COMPACT_ATOMS: atom_id res chain seq x y z
N GLY A 1 32.92 8.24 -14.25
CA GLY A 1 32.28 7.32 -13.30
C GLY A 1 31.63 8.06 -12.14
N GLY A 2 32.42 8.54 -11.18
CA GLY A 2 31.92 9.08 -9.91
C GLY A 2 30.91 10.24 -9.99
N ILE A 3 31.13 11.23 -10.86
CA ILE A 3 30.22 12.38 -11.00
C ILE A 3 28.83 11.95 -11.50
N LEU A 4 28.76 10.99 -12.43
CA LEU A 4 27.50 10.48 -12.99
C LEU A 4 26.71 9.69 -11.94
N VAL A 5 27.41 8.86 -11.17
CA VAL A 5 26.82 8.11 -10.04
C VAL A 5 26.34 9.07 -8.94
N GLY A 6 27.12 10.10 -8.61
CA GLY A 6 26.75 11.13 -7.64
C GLY A 6 25.52 11.95 -8.07
N ALA A 7 25.44 12.32 -9.36
CA ALA A 7 24.29 13.02 -9.92
C ALA A 7 23.01 12.18 -9.87
N ALA A 8 23.10 10.89 -10.24
CA ALA A 8 21.97 9.96 -10.18
C ALA A 8 21.47 9.75 -8.73
N GLY A 9 22.39 9.55 -7.78
CA GLY A 9 22.04 9.42 -6.36
C GLY A 9 21.37 10.69 -5.80
N THR A 10 21.85 11.87 -6.20
CA THR A 10 21.27 13.15 -5.77
C THR A 10 19.86 13.34 -6.32
N LEU A 11 19.66 13.05 -7.61
CA LEU A 11 18.35 13.13 -8.27
C LEU A 11 17.35 12.17 -7.60
N LEU A 12 17.77 10.92 -7.36
CA LEU A 12 16.94 9.93 -6.69
C LEU A 12 16.53 10.38 -5.28
N THR A 13 17.47 10.95 -4.52
CA THR A 13 17.20 11.49 -3.18
C THR A 13 16.16 12.62 -3.22
N ILE A 14 16.26 13.53 -4.20
CA ILE A 14 15.29 14.62 -4.39
C ILE A 14 13.91 14.06 -4.74
N LEU A 15 13.83 13.05 -5.60
CA LEU A 15 12.56 12.40 -5.97
C LEU A 15 11.91 11.72 -4.75
N MET A 16 12.69 11.01 -3.92
CA MET A 16 12.18 10.44 -2.67
C MET A 16 11.65 11.50 -1.71
N CYS A 17 12.41 12.58 -1.52
CA CYS A 17 12.03 13.69 -0.64
C CYS A 17 10.70 14.32 -1.11
N LYS A 18 10.58 14.58 -2.42
CA LYS A 18 9.35 15.09 -3.03
C LYS A 18 8.18 14.13 -2.85
N ALA A 19 8.39 12.83 -3.05
CA ALA A 19 7.35 11.81 -2.88
C ALA A 19 6.91 11.63 -1.41
N MET A 20 7.75 11.99 -0.43
CA MET A 20 7.38 12.04 0.99
C MET A 20 6.81 13.40 1.42
N ASN A 21 6.70 14.36 0.50
CA ASN A 21 6.44 15.78 0.78
C ASN A 21 7.33 16.36 1.90
N ARG A 22 8.63 16.00 1.91
CA ARG A 22 9.63 16.52 2.84
C ARG A 22 10.76 17.19 2.08
N SER A 23 11.28 18.30 2.58
CA SER A 23 12.47 18.93 1.99
C SER A 23 13.73 18.11 2.32
N LEU A 24 14.71 18.11 1.39
CA LEU A 24 15.99 17.41 1.57
C LEU A 24 16.69 17.84 2.87
N LEU A 25 16.64 19.14 3.19
CA LEU A 25 17.22 19.70 4.40
C LEU A 25 16.55 19.13 5.66
N ASN A 26 15.22 19.00 5.67
CA ASN A 26 14.48 18.44 6.81
C ASN A 26 14.76 16.94 7.00
N VAL A 27 15.03 16.20 5.92
CA VAL A 27 15.41 14.78 6.00
C VAL A 27 16.85 14.63 6.54
N LEU A 28 17.79 15.45 6.06
CA LEU A 28 19.19 15.40 6.51
C LEU A 28 19.36 15.85 7.96
N ILE A 29 18.73 16.97 8.36
CA ILE A 29 18.79 17.49 9.73
C ILE A 29 18.02 16.58 10.69
N GLY A 30 16.87 16.06 10.27
CA GLY A 30 16.07 15.12 11.08
C GLY A 30 16.73 13.75 11.28
N SER A 31 17.70 13.37 10.44
CA SER A 31 18.50 12.15 10.59
C SER A 31 19.72 12.34 11.51
N PHE A 32 20.27 13.56 11.58
CA PHE A 32 21.44 13.90 12.42
C PHE A 32 21.07 14.45 13.81
N GLY A 33 19.87 14.98 13.99
CA GLY A 33 19.36 15.46 15.27
C GLY A 33 18.27 14.54 15.80
N GLY A 34 18.61 13.71 16.80
CA GLY A 34 17.67 12.87 17.56
C GLY A 34 16.70 13.68 18.42
N GLY A 35 15.94 14.57 17.80
CA GLY A 35 14.87 15.35 18.41
C GLY A 35 13.54 14.84 17.90
N SER A 36 13.02 13.79 18.53
CA SER A 36 11.62 13.40 18.42
C SER A 36 10.78 14.57 18.94
N LYS A 37 10.37 15.49 18.05
CA LYS A 37 9.13 16.21 18.30
C LYS A 37 8.03 15.18 18.20
N ALA A 38 7.64 14.65 19.35
CA ALA A 38 6.34 14.02 19.51
C ALA A 38 5.30 15.07 19.12
N ALA A 39 4.88 15.05 17.85
CA ALA A 39 3.66 15.72 17.46
C ALA A 39 2.54 15.02 18.23
N GLY A 40 1.90 15.77 19.12
CA GLY A 40 0.75 15.30 19.86
C GLY A 40 -0.38 15.01 18.89
N GLY A 41 -0.45 13.76 18.42
CA GLY A 41 -1.64 13.25 17.77
C GLY A 41 -2.76 13.29 18.80
N ALA A 42 -3.74 14.16 18.59
CA ALA A 42 -5.01 14.07 19.30
C ALA A 42 -5.49 12.63 19.16
N THR A 43 -5.66 11.95 20.30
CA THR A 43 -6.20 10.59 20.34
C THR A 43 -7.67 10.72 19.92
N LYS A 44 -7.95 10.68 18.61
CA LYS A 44 -9.30 10.43 18.13
C LYS A 44 -9.74 9.10 18.75
N GLU A 45 -10.95 9.05 19.29
CA GLU A 45 -11.56 7.78 19.69
C GLU A 45 -11.47 6.83 18.50
N GLN A 46 -10.93 5.62 18.73
CA GLN A 46 -10.84 4.60 17.70
C GLN A 46 -12.23 4.39 17.09
N GLY A 47 -12.37 4.73 15.82
CA GLY A 47 -13.59 4.48 15.07
C GLY A 47 -13.91 2.98 15.07
N ALA A 48 -15.19 2.63 14.92
CA ALA A 48 -15.54 1.25 14.67
C ALA A 48 -15.00 0.83 13.29
N PHE A 49 -14.16 -0.22 13.24
CA PHE A 49 -13.70 -0.82 11.98
C PHE A 49 -14.55 -2.05 11.64
N LYS A 50 -14.63 -2.38 10.35
CA LYS A 50 -15.24 -3.62 9.88
C LYS A 50 -14.16 -4.67 9.68
N GLU A 51 -14.40 -5.89 10.14
CA GLU A 51 -13.54 -7.03 9.85
C GLU A 51 -14.21 -7.90 8.77
N ILE A 52 -13.41 -8.48 7.87
CA ILE A 52 -13.87 -9.41 6.84
C ILE A 52 -13.14 -10.74 6.96
N SER A 53 -13.85 -11.84 6.75
CA SER A 53 -13.28 -13.18 6.77
C SER A 53 -12.51 -13.49 5.47
N ILE A 54 -11.68 -14.54 5.50
CA ILE A 54 -11.00 -15.05 4.30
C ILE A 54 -12.03 -15.51 3.25
N SER A 55 -13.06 -16.26 3.67
CA SER A 55 -14.11 -16.75 2.77
C SER A 55 -14.89 -15.62 2.10
N ASP A 56 -15.29 -14.59 2.86
CA ASP A 56 -15.98 -13.44 2.29
C ASP A 56 -15.06 -12.65 1.34
N THR A 57 -13.79 -12.51 1.69
CA THR A 57 -12.80 -11.85 0.82
C THR A 57 -12.63 -12.63 -0.49
N ALA A 58 -12.51 -13.95 -0.43
CA ALA A 58 -12.38 -14.81 -1.60
C ALA A 58 -13.59 -14.69 -2.53
N VAL A 59 -14.80 -14.68 -1.98
CA VAL A 59 -16.04 -14.46 -2.74
C VAL A 59 -16.05 -13.09 -3.40
N VAL A 60 -15.79 -12.02 -2.63
CA VAL A 60 -15.79 -10.64 -3.14
C VAL A 60 -14.76 -10.46 -4.26
N MET A 61 -13.57 -11.05 -4.13
CA MET A 61 -12.53 -10.96 -5.16
C MET A 61 -12.81 -11.83 -6.39
N SER A 62 -13.41 -13.02 -6.21
CA SER A 62 -13.70 -13.94 -7.33
C SER A 62 -14.81 -13.45 -8.25
N TYR A 63 -15.75 -12.64 -7.73
CA TYR A 63 -16.85 -12.07 -8.51
C TYR A 63 -16.60 -10.61 -8.93
N ALA A 64 -15.43 -10.04 -8.60
CA ALA A 64 -15.04 -8.72 -9.07
C ALA A 64 -14.67 -8.76 -10.57
N ASN A 65 -14.93 -7.70 -11.31
CA ASN A 65 -14.42 -7.57 -12.68
C ASN A 65 -12.99 -7.03 -12.67
N LYS A 66 -12.69 -6.15 -11.71
CA LYS A 66 -11.40 -5.47 -11.60
C LYS A 66 -10.91 -5.41 -10.16
N VAL A 67 -9.73 -5.98 -9.92
CA VAL A 67 -9.02 -5.99 -8.63
C VAL A 67 -7.72 -5.20 -8.77
N MET A 68 -7.48 -4.28 -7.84
CA MET A 68 -6.20 -3.56 -7.74
C MET A 68 -5.48 -3.97 -6.46
N ILE A 69 -4.25 -4.46 -6.58
CA ILE A 69 -3.41 -4.83 -5.45
C ILE A 69 -2.49 -3.66 -5.12
N VAL A 70 -2.46 -3.22 -3.85
CA VAL A 70 -1.58 -2.16 -3.37
C VAL A 70 -0.53 -2.78 -2.44
N PRO A 71 0.65 -3.15 -2.95
CA PRO A 71 1.70 -3.76 -2.16
C PRO A 71 2.39 -2.73 -1.26
N GLY A 72 2.66 -3.12 -0.01
CA GLY A 72 3.40 -2.31 0.94
C GLY A 72 4.54 -3.08 1.61
N TYR A 73 5.18 -2.44 2.58
CA TYR A 73 6.32 -3.04 3.28
C TYR A 73 5.98 -4.36 3.99
N GLY A 74 4.72 -4.53 4.44
CA GLY A 74 4.30 -5.79 5.06
C GLY A 74 4.37 -6.99 4.13
N LEU A 75 4.15 -6.82 2.82
CA LEU A 75 4.33 -7.86 1.81
C LEU A 75 5.80 -8.33 1.76
N ALA A 76 6.73 -7.38 1.75
CA ALA A 76 8.17 -7.65 1.71
C ALA A 76 8.65 -8.32 3.01
N VAL A 77 8.18 -7.86 4.18
CA VAL A 77 8.53 -8.48 5.47
C VAL A 77 8.06 -9.93 5.54
N ALA A 78 6.88 -10.23 4.99
CA ALA A 78 6.33 -11.58 4.98
C ALA A 78 6.91 -12.47 3.87
N GLN A 79 7.71 -11.92 2.94
CA GLN A 79 8.21 -12.63 1.75
C GLN A 79 7.07 -13.29 0.97
N ALA A 80 6.03 -12.50 0.71
CA ALA A 80 4.76 -12.96 0.18
C ALA A 80 4.55 -12.64 -1.31
N GLN A 81 5.56 -12.13 -2.01
CA GLN A 81 5.47 -11.74 -3.42
C GLN A 81 5.03 -12.87 -4.35
N HIS A 82 5.56 -14.09 -4.16
CA HIS A 82 5.19 -15.23 -4.98
C HIS A 82 3.73 -15.67 -4.73
N ALA A 83 3.27 -15.61 -3.48
CA ALA A 83 1.87 -15.88 -3.15
C ALA A 83 0.95 -14.79 -3.73
N CYS A 84 1.39 -13.53 -3.72
CA CYS A 84 0.65 -12.44 -4.35
C CYS A 84 0.49 -12.65 -5.87
N HIS A 85 1.56 -13.07 -6.55
CA HIS A 85 1.51 -13.38 -7.98
C HIS A 85 0.71 -14.65 -8.30
N GLU A 86 0.72 -15.66 -7.42
CA GLU A 86 -0.15 -16.82 -7.56
C GLU A 86 -1.63 -16.42 -7.44
N LEU A 87 -1.98 -15.57 -6.46
CA LEU A 87 -3.33 -15.04 -6.30
C LEU A 87 -3.79 -14.29 -7.55
N GLU A 88 -2.94 -13.44 -8.11
CA GLU A 88 -3.19 -12.74 -9.38
C GLU A 88 -3.55 -13.73 -10.49
N LYS A 89 -2.74 -14.77 -10.72
CA LYS A 89 -2.98 -15.76 -11.79
C LYS A 89 -4.33 -16.45 -11.64
N ILE A 90 -4.70 -16.87 -10.43
CA ILE A 90 -5.96 -17.57 -10.20
C ILE A 90 -7.17 -16.67 -10.44
N LEU A 91 -7.06 -15.39 -10.05
CA LEU A 91 -8.11 -14.41 -10.33
C LEU A 91 -8.24 -14.15 -11.83
N GLU A 92 -7.12 -14.07 -12.55
CA GLU A 92 -7.14 -13.92 -14.02
C GLU A 92 -7.69 -15.15 -14.75
N GLU A 93 -7.43 -16.36 -14.26
CA GLU A 93 -8.05 -17.60 -14.76
C GLU A 93 -9.58 -17.57 -14.62
N LYS A 94 -10.10 -16.83 -13.62
CA LYS A 94 -11.54 -16.58 -13.45
C LYS A 94 -12.05 -15.38 -14.26
N GLY A 95 -11.21 -14.73 -15.06
CA GLY A 95 -11.56 -13.59 -15.91
C GLY A 95 -11.52 -12.22 -15.21
N VAL A 96 -10.99 -12.16 -13.99
CA VAL A 96 -10.82 -10.90 -13.24
C VAL A 96 -9.61 -10.14 -13.78
N THR A 97 -9.76 -8.84 -14.05
CA THR A 97 -8.61 -7.99 -14.39
C THR A 97 -7.85 -7.62 -13.12
N VAL A 98 -6.59 -8.05 -13.00
CA VAL A 98 -5.74 -7.75 -11.85
C VAL A 98 -4.60 -6.81 -12.24
N LYS A 99 -4.43 -5.72 -11.48
CA LYS A 99 -3.31 -4.78 -11.63
C LYS A 99 -2.70 -4.44 -10.28
N TYR A 100 -1.48 -3.91 -10.30
CA TYR A 100 -0.76 -3.47 -9.12
C TYR A 100 -0.62 -1.94 -9.13
N ALA A 101 -0.96 -1.30 -8.02
CA ALA A 101 -0.80 0.12 -7.83
C ALA A 101 0.43 0.39 -6.96
N ILE A 102 1.50 0.90 -7.56
CA ILE A 102 2.79 1.08 -6.91
C ILE A 102 2.96 2.52 -6.44
N HIS A 103 3.12 2.70 -5.13
CA HIS A 103 3.51 3.99 -4.57
C HIS A 103 5.03 4.17 -4.66
N PRO A 104 5.55 5.34 -5.08
CA PRO A 104 7.00 5.56 -5.30
C PRO A 104 7.86 5.34 -4.04
N VAL A 105 7.29 5.53 -2.86
CA VAL A 105 7.95 5.29 -1.56
C VAL A 105 7.39 4.09 -0.79
N ALA A 106 6.67 3.17 -1.45
CA ALA A 106 6.29 1.90 -0.84
C ALA A 106 7.53 1.07 -0.50
N GLY A 107 7.63 0.62 0.76
CA GLY A 107 8.72 -0.23 1.25
C GLY A 107 9.78 0.53 2.05
N ARG A 108 11.05 0.28 1.76
CA ARG A 108 12.24 0.82 2.45
C ARG A 108 13.36 1.28 1.52
N MET A 109 13.18 1.12 0.22
CA MET A 109 14.10 1.61 -0.82
C MET A 109 13.29 2.09 -2.02
N PRO A 110 13.80 3.02 -2.84
CA PRO A 110 13.16 3.36 -4.11
C PRO A 110 12.94 2.12 -4.98
N GLY A 111 11.73 2.00 -5.55
CA GLY A 111 11.40 0.86 -6.41
C GLY A 111 11.37 -0.49 -5.69
N HIS A 112 11.30 -0.53 -4.35
CA HIS A 112 11.31 -1.78 -3.58
C HIS A 112 10.24 -2.75 -4.09
N MET A 113 9.01 -2.27 -4.27
CA MET A 113 7.91 -3.13 -4.74
C MET A 113 8.10 -3.57 -6.19
N ASN A 114 8.62 -2.72 -7.08
CA ASN A 114 8.89 -3.10 -8.47
C ASN A 114 9.90 -4.25 -8.55
N VAL A 115 11.00 -4.16 -7.78
CA VAL A 115 12.03 -5.22 -7.77
C VAL A 115 11.48 -6.52 -7.19
N LEU A 116 10.74 -6.43 -6.07
CA LEU A 116 10.17 -7.59 -5.39
C LEU A 116 9.11 -8.31 -6.23
N LEU A 117 8.29 -7.57 -6.98
CA LEU A 117 7.30 -8.14 -7.89
C LEU A 117 7.94 -8.67 -9.18
N ALA A 118 8.99 -8.02 -9.68
CA ALA A 118 9.78 -8.53 -10.81
C ALA A 118 10.49 -9.85 -10.46
N GLU A 119 11.00 -9.99 -9.22
CA GLU A 119 11.55 -11.26 -8.71
C GLU A 119 10.48 -12.37 -8.65
N ALA A 120 9.22 -12.00 -8.46
CA ALA A 120 8.09 -12.93 -8.48
C ALA A 120 7.53 -13.18 -9.89
N ASP A 121 8.22 -12.76 -10.95
CA ASP A 121 7.81 -12.88 -12.36
C ASP A 121 6.49 -12.15 -12.72
N VAL A 122 6.15 -11.08 -11.99
CA VAL A 122 5.00 -10.23 -12.33
C VAL A 122 5.32 -9.39 -13.58
N PRO A 123 4.47 -9.41 -14.62
CA PRO A 123 4.67 -8.58 -15.82
C PRO A 123 4.66 -7.09 -15.50
N TYR A 124 5.66 -6.35 -16.00
CA TYR A 124 5.78 -4.89 -15.79
C TYR A 124 4.54 -4.10 -16.25
N GLU A 125 3.83 -4.56 -17.28
CA GLU A 125 2.62 -3.91 -17.79
C GLU A 125 1.47 -3.86 -16.76
N LYS A 126 1.51 -4.75 -15.76
CA LYS A 126 0.53 -4.78 -14.66
C LYS A 126 0.94 -3.84 -13.51
N LEU A 127 2.18 -3.37 -13.48
CA LEU A 127 2.70 -2.48 -12.46
C LEU A 127 2.39 -1.03 -12.86
N LEU A 128 1.28 -0.50 -12.36
CA LEU A 128 0.90 0.89 -12.57
C LEU A 128 1.64 1.80 -11.59
N GLU A 129 2.21 2.87 -12.12
CA GLU A 129 2.69 3.98 -11.31
C GLU A 129 1.51 4.71 -10.66
N MET A 130 1.78 5.39 -9.55
CA MET A 130 0.76 5.99 -8.67
C MET A 130 -0.23 6.90 -9.42
N GLU A 131 0.22 7.77 -10.31
CA GLU A 131 -0.68 8.67 -11.04
C GLU A 131 -1.67 7.89 -11.92
N GLN A 132 -1.19 6.87 -12.63
CA GLN A 132 -2.01 6.01 -13.50
C GLN A 132 -2.98 5.16 -12.67
N ALA A 133 -2.52 4.61 -11.55
CA ALA A 133 -3.36 3.86 -10.63
C ALA A 133 -4.49 4.72 -10.06
N ASN A 134 -4.21 5.98 -9.73
CA ASN A 134 -5.20 6.92 -9.19
C ASN A 134 -6.34 7.23 -10.17
N GLU A 135 -6.06 7.31 -11.47
CA GLU A 135 -7.09 7.47 -12.50
C GLU A 135 -8.02 6.24 -12.59
N GLU A 136 -7.51 5.05 -12.26
CA GLU A 136 -8.24 3.80 -12.41
C GLU A 136 -9.13 3.43 -11.20
N PHE A 137 -8.86 3.94 -9.99
CA PHE A 137 -9.55 3.49 -8.76
C PHE A 137 -11.07 3.66 -8.79
N SER A 138 -11.59 4.73 -9.40
CA SER A 138 -13.04 4.98 -9.50
C SER A 138 -13.80 3.88 -10.26
N THR A 139 -13.10 3.11 -11.09
CA THR A 139 -13.65 1.99 -11.88
C THR A 139 -13.28 0.62 -11.30
N THR A 140 -12.50 0.58 -10.21
CA THR A 140 -12.05 -0.65 -9.57
C THR A 140 -13.11 -1.16 -8.60
N ASP A 141 -13.43 -2.46 -8.70
CA ASP A 141 -14.42 -3.09 -7.82
C ASP A 141 -13.83 -3.35 -6.44
N VAL A 142 -12.63 -3.92 -6.38
CA VAL A 142 -11.97 -4.28 -5.11
C VAL A 142 -10.52 -3.83 -5.11
N VAL A 143 -10.11 -3.16 -4.05
CA VAL A 143 -8.69 -2.89 -3.76
C VAL A 143 -8.22 -3.77 -2.62
N LEU A 144 -7.15 -4.52 -2.83
CA LEU A 144 -6.47 -5.30 -1.79
C LEU A 144 -5.18 -4.59 -1.37
N VAL A 145 -5.20 -3.92 -0.22
CA VAL A 145 -4.02 -3.27 0.37
C VAL A 145 -3.23 -4.30 1.18
N LEU A 146 -2.02 -4.64 0.72
CA LEU A 146 -1.19 -5.68 1.32
C LEU A 146 -0.03 -5.08 2.12
N GLY A 147 -0.25 -4.88 3.42
CA GLY A 147 0.80 -4.42 4.32
C GLY A 147 1.29 -2.99 4.04
N ALA A 148 0.46 -2.17 3.40
CA ALA A 148 0.67 -0.74 3.25
C ALA A 148 -0.11 0.02 4.34
N ASN A 149 0.37 1.19 4.75
CA ASN A 149 -0.33 2.05 5.71
C ASN A 149 -0.25 3.52 5.31
N ASP A 150 0.92 4.14 5.46
CA ASP A 150 1.08 5.59 5.26
C ASP A 150 0.78 6.02 3.81
N VAL A 151 1.12 5.18 2.82
CA VAL A 151 0.92 5.44 1.38
C VAL A 151 -0.54 5.39 0.91
N VAL A 152 -1.46 4.97 1.77
CA VAL A 152 -2.91 4.94 1.52
C VAL A 152 -3.67 5.77 2.57
N ASN A 153 -2.99 6.59 3.38
CA ASN A 153 -3.60 7.29 4.50
C ASN A 153 -4.21 8.65 4.07
N PRO A 154 -5.55 8.82 4.11
CA PRO A 154 -6.22 10.06 3.67
C PRO A 154 -5.84 11.29 4.49
N ALA A 155 -5.25 11.12 5.68
CA ALA A 155 -4.73 12.22 6.48
C ALA A 155 -3.68 13.05 5.73
N ALA A 156 -3.01 12.48 4.72
CA ALA A 156 -2.11 13.23 3.86
C ALA A 156 -2.79 14.35 3.06
N LYS A 157 -4.11 14.25 2.83
CA LYS A 157 -4.90 15.23 2.07
C LYS A 157 -5.81 16.07 2.96
N ASN A 158 -6.36 15.45 4.00
CA ASN A 158 -7.48 16.01 4.75
C ASN A 158 -7.07 16.69 6.06
N ASP A 159 -5.86 16.41 6.56
CA ASP A 159 -5.41 16.88 7.88
C ASP A 159 -4.11 17.70 7.75
N PRO A 160 -4.19 19.04 7.77
CA PRO A 160 -3.01 19.92 7.73
C PRO A 160 -2.02 19.73 8.87
N ASP A 161 -2.46 19.18 10.02
CA ASP A 161 -1.62 18.93 11.19
C ASP A 161 -0.92 17.56 11.12
N SER A 162 -1.27 16.74 10.12
CA SER A 162 -0.68 15.42 9.92
C SER A 162 0.80 15.50 9.52
N PRO A 163 1.70 14.67 10.08
CA PRO A 163 3.09 14.58 9.67
C PRO A 163 3.30 14.19 8.20
N ILE A 164 2.28 13.63 7.56
CA ILE A 164 2.28 13.24 6.14
C ILE A 164 1.44 14.19 5.27
N TYR A 165 1.00 15.34 5.79
CA TYR A 165 0.20 16.29 5.02
C TYR A 165 0.94 16.72 3.74
N GLY A 166 0.21 16.73 2.62
CA GLY A 166 0.69 16.99 1.27
C GLY A 166 1.52 15.86 0.64
N MET A 167 1.73 14.73 1.33
CA MET A 167 2.29 13.53 0.71
C MET A 167 1.31 13.01 -0.35
N PRO A 168 1.74 12.80 -1.61
CA PRO A 168 0.89 12.10 -2.56
C PRO A 168 0.62 10.70 -2.02
N ILE A 169 -0.60 10.19 -2.22
CA ILE A 169 -1.04 8.88 -1.75
C ILE A 169 -1.83 8.17 -2.86
N LEU A 170 -2.03 6.87 -2.70
CA LEU A 170 -2.96 6.11 -3.52
C LEU A 170 -4.39 6.30 -3.02
N ASP A 171 -5.28 6.74 -3.90
CA ASP A 171 -6.69 7.06 -3.62
C ASP A 171 -7.58 5.81 -3.60
N VAL A 172 -7.16 4.82 -2.81
CA VAL A 172 -7.82 3.52 -2.69
C VAL A 172 -9.26 3.63 -2.19
N GLU A 173 -9.59 4.72 -1.49
CA GLU A 173 -10.95 5.02 -1.02
C GLU A 173 -11.92 5.31 -2.16
N LEU A 174 -11.45 5.59 -3.38
CA LEU A 174 -12.32 5.81 -4.54
C LEU A 174 -12.91 4.51 -5.11
N ALA A 175 -12.31 3.36 -4.82
CA ALA A 175 -12.83 2.07 -5.23
C ALA A 175 -14.18 1.73 -4.57
N LYS A 176 -14.89 0.73 -5.11
CA LYS A 176 -16.17 0.29 -4.55
C LYS A 176 -15.98 -0.38 -3.18
N HIS A 177 -14.96 -1.22 -3.06
CA HIS A 177 -14.58 -1.88 -1.81
C HIS A 177 -13.06 -1.85 -1.60
N CYS A 178 -12.63 -1.56 -0.36
CA CYS A 178 -11.22 -1.60 0.05
C CYS A 178 -11.04 -2.67 1.12
N ILE A 179 -10.09 -3.58 0.92
CA ILE A 179 -9.73 -4.63 1.87
C ILE A 179 -8.29 -4.40 2.30
N VAL A 180 -8.08 -4.19 3.59
CA VAL A 180 -6.76 -3.88 4.15
C VAL A 180 -6.23 -5.07 4.93
N ASN A 181 -5.16 -5.69 4.43
CA ASN A 181 -4.45 -6.75 5.14
C ASN A 181 -3.33 -6.19 6.01
N LYS A 182 -3.41 -6.48 7.32
CA LYS A 182 -2.35 -6.21 8.29
C LYS A 182 -2.46 -7.12 9.51
N ARG A 183 -1.40 -7.22 10.31
CA ARG A 183 -1.36 -8.10 11.50
C ARG A 183 -2.16 -7.58 12.70
N SER A 184 -2.32 -6.26 12.83
CA SER A 184 -2.97 -5.59 13.97
C SER A 184 -3.26 -4.14 13.64
N MET A 185 -3.99 -3.40 14.48
CA MET A 185 -4.27 -1.96 14.30
C MET A 185 -3.06 -1.03 14.56
N LYS A 186 -1.85 -1.56 14.77
CA LYS A 186 -0.65 -0.73 14.99
C LYS A 186 -0.37 0.25 13.83
N PRO A 187 0.18 1.45 14.13
CA PRO A 187 0.49 2.48 13.15
C PRO A 187 1.66 2.08 12.23
N GLY A 188 1.81 2.84 11.14
CA GLY A 188 2.86 2.67 10.13
C GLY A 188 4.18 3.32 10.54
N TYR A 189 4.98 3.74 9.57
CA TYR A 189 6.27 4.37 9.82
C TYR A 189 6.10 5.79 10.39
N ALA A 190 5.11 6.53 9.90
CA ALA A 190 4.77 7.87 10.37
C ALA A 190 4.21 7.90 11.82
N GLY A 191 3.88 6.74 12.40
CA GLY A 191 3.41 6.66 13.78
C GLY A 191 1.99 7.21 14.02
N ILE A 192 1.24 7.46 12.95
CA ILE A 192 -0.14 7.98 13.01
C ILE A 192 -1.16 6.88 12.69
N GLU A 193 -2.37 7.07 13.20
CA GLU A 193 -3.52 6.27 12.82
C GLU A 193 -3.96 6.60 11.38
N ASN A 194 -4.70 5.67 10.76
CA ASN A 194 -5.12 5.81 9.37
C ASN A 194 -6.65 5.78 9.30
N ASP A 195 -7.21 6.94 8.95
CA ASP A 195 -8.65 7.17 8.88
C ASP A 195 -9.33 6.26 7.84
N LEU A 196 -8.60 5.74 6.83
CA LEU A 196 -9.11 4.77 5.85
C LEU A 196 -9.72 3.54 6.50
N PHE A 197 -9.14 3.07 7.61
CA PHE A 197 -9.52 1.80 8.26
C PHE A 197 -10.90 1.84 8.91
N PHE A 198 -11.43 3.04 9.13
CA PHE A 198 -12.74 3.27 9.74
C PHE A 198 -13.80 3.67 8.71
N GLN A 199 -13.43 3.79 7.43
CA GLN A 199 -14.38 4.17 6.40
C GLN A 199 -15.38 3.06 6.11
N PRO A 200 -16.64 3.39 5.75
CA PRO A 200 -17.69 2.40 5.52
C PRO A 200 -17.39 1.39 4.40
N LYS A 201 -16.59 1.77 3.40
CA LYS A 201 -16.20 0.95 2.24
C LYS A 201 -14.95 0.09 2.52
N THR A 202 -14.34 0.25 3.69
CA THR A 202 -13.11 -0.44 4.07
C THR A 202 -13.41 -1.58 5.03
N SER A 203 -12.81 -2.73 4.76
CA SER A 203 -12.82 -3.89 5.64
C SER A 203 -11.39 -4.32 5.97
N MET A 204 -11.18 -4.71 7.22
CA MET A 204 -9.89 -5.16 7.75
C MET A 204 -9.80 -6.68 7.64
N LEU A 205 -8.73 -7.17 7.02
CA LEU A 205 -8.42 -8.60 6.92
C LEU A 205 -7.17 -8.89 7.74
N PHE A 206 -7.35 -9.35 8.99
CA PHE A 206 -6.21 -9.53 9.89
C PHE A 206 -5.42 -10.79 9.61
N GLY A 207 -4.09 -10.67 9.63
CA GLY A 207 -3.18 -11.82 9.55
C GLY A 207 -1.80 -11.44 9.04
N ASP A 208 -0.90 -12.43 9.06
CA ASP A 208 0.35 -12.33 8.31
C ASP A 208 0.05 -12.37 6.80
N ALA A 209 0.72 -11.51 6.02
CA ALA A 209 0.39 -11.33 4.61
C ALA A 209 0.60 -12.62 3.80
N LYS A 210 1.65 -13.40 4.08
CA LYS A 210 1.91 -14.65 3.36
C LYS A 210 0.83 -15.68 3.65
N LYS A 211 0.50 -15.86 4.94
CA LYS A 211 -0.54 -16.80 5.37
C LYS A 211 -1.90 -16.43 4.78
N VAL A 212 -2.30 -15.16 4.87
CA VAL A 212 -3.57 -14.68 4.34
C VAL A 212 -3.68 -14.89 2.83
N LEU A 213 -2.60 -14.60 2.08
CA LEU A 213 -2.59 -14.85 0.64
C LEU A 213 -2.72 -16.34 0.31
N GLN A 214 -2.04 -17.22 1.05
CA GLN A 214 -2.14 -18.68 0.86
C GLN A 214 -3.55 -19.19 1.17
N ASP A 215 -4.15 -18.74 2.27
CA ASP A 215 -5.51 -19.12 2.66
C ASP A 215 -6.53 -18.62 1.62
N LEU A 216 -6.36 -17.38 1.11
CA LEU A 216 -7.18 -16.85 0.01
C LEU A 216 -7.06 -17.65 -1.28
N ILE A 217 -5.85 -18.04 -1.65
CA ILE A 217 -5.60 -18.88 -2.83
C ILE A 217 -6.33 -20.20 -2.72
N THR A 218 -6.24 -20.86 -1.56
CA THR A 218 -6.93 -22.13 -1.31
C THR A 218 -8.44 -21.97 -1.42
N GLU A 219 -8.98 -20.90 -0.84
CA GLU A 219 -10.42 -20.63 -0.85
C GLU A 219 -10.93 -20.26 -2.25
N ILE A 220 -10.20 -19.46 -3.01
CA ILE A 220 -10.60 -19.10 -4.38
C ILE A 220 -10.57 -20.31 -5.32
N LYS A 221 -9.65 -21.26 -5.10
CA LYS A 221 -9.61 -22.54 -5.85
C LYS A 221 -10.78 -23.47 -5.51
N SER A 222 -11.42 -23.31 -4.35
CA SER A 222 -12.56 -24.14 -3.93
C SER A 222 -13.92 -23.58 -4.39
N LEU A 223 -13.96 -22.32 -4.84
CA LEU A 223 -15.11 -21.65 -5.47
C LEU A 223 -15.22 -21.99 -6.96
#